data_AF-A0A653DGK1-F1
#
_entry.id   AF-A0A653DGK1-F1
#
_cell.length_a   1.000
_cell.length_b   1.000
_cell.length_c   1.000
_cell.angle_alpha   90.00
_cell.angle_beta   90.00
_cell.angle_gamma   90.00
#
_symmetry.space_group_name_H-M   'P 1'
#
loop_
_entity.id
_entity.type
_entity.pdbx_description
1 polymer ?
#
loop_
_entity_poly.entity_id
_entity_poly.type
_entity_poly.pdbx_seq_one_letter_code
_entity_poly.pdbx_strand_id
1 'polypeptide(L)'
;EKLQGKITELELKIKEHGHEFKALQDAYKNAKKREEDLLKKIKTDHTNYQKASEMSSKEGLELESRIKSNQERKQKLSRIVNTKAQSMFEQEEKVYNDLKKRMRVIEKDRDSIRDTIKDMDKQKENALNLAYKQVSKDFGSIFSTLLPGADAKLVPPPGKNILQGLEV
;
A
#
# COMPACT_ATOMS: atom_id res chain seq x y z
N GLU A 1 -81.27 16.97 -30.18
CA GLU A 1 -80.25 17.37 -29.18
C GLU A 1 -79.95 16.31 -28.11
N LYS A 2 -80.91 15.89 -27.25
CA LYS A 2 -80.63 14.90 -26.17
C LYS A 2 -80.03 13.55 -26.62
N LEU A 3 -80.43 13.04 -27.79
CA LEU A 3 -79.90 11.80 -28.37
C LEU A 3 -78.46 11.96 -28.87
N GLN A 4 -78.13 13.13 -29.42
CA GLN A 4 -76.81 13.41 -30.00
C GLN A 4 -75.75 13.57 -28.91
N GLY A 5 -76.10 14.19 -27.78
CA GLY A 5 -75.23 14.23 -26.59
C GLY A 5 -74.94 12.84 -26.01
N LYS A 6 -75.94 11.94 -25.98
CA LYS A 6 -75.73 10.54 -25.56
C LYS A 6 -74.82 9.76 -26.50
N ILE A 7 -74.91 10.00 -27.81
CA ILE A 7 -74.03 9.38 -28.81
C ILE A 7 -72.58 9.82 -28.57
N THR A 8 -72.34 11.13 -28.40
CA THR A 8 -70.99 11.66 -28.13
C THR A 8 -70.42 11.15 -26.79
N GLU A 9 -71.26 11.03 -25.74
CA GLU A 9 -70.83 10.45 -24.46
C GLU A 9 -70.42 8.97 -24.61
N LEU A 10 -71.18 8.19 -25.38
CA LEU A 10 -70.85 6.79 -25.68
C LEU A 10 -69.57 6.68 -26.52
N GLU A 11 -69.37 7.57 -27.49
CA GLU A 11 -68.13 7.63 -28.29
C GLU A 11 -66.89 7.95 -27.44
N LEU A 12 -67.03 8.83 -26.45
CA LEU A 12 -65.94 9.12 -25.49
C LEU A 12 -65.63 7.90 -24.64
N LYS A 13 -66.63 7.21 -24.08
CA LYS A 13 -66.43 5.97 -23.30
C LYS A 13 -65.78 4.86 -24.13
N ILE A 14 -66.15 4.74 -25.40
CA ILE A 14 -65.53 3.78 -26.33
C ILE A 14 -64.04 4.11 -26.52
N LYS A 15 -63.68 5.39 -26.67
CA LYS A 15 -62.27 5.80 -26.78
C LYS A 15 -61.50 5.58 -25.48
N GLU A 16 -62.07 5.93 -24.34
CA GLU A 16 -61.48 5.69 -23.02
C GLU A 16 -61.18 4.21 -22.81
N HIS A 17 -62.17 3.33 -22.99
CA HIS A 17 -61.96 1.88 -22.91
C HIS A 17 -60.99 1.36 -23.97
N GLY A 18 -60.93 1.96 -25.16
CA GLY A 18 -59.93 1.63 -26.18
C GLY A 18 -58.50 1.95 -25.74
N HIS A 19 -58.29 3.09 -25.07
CA HIS A 19 -56.99 3.46 -24.50
C HIS A 19 -56.61 2.57 -23.31
N GLU A 20 -57.55 2.31 -22.40
CA GLU A 20 -57.36 1.39 -21.27
C GLU A 20 -56.99 -0.01 -21.77
N PHE A 21 -57.74 -0.55 -22.74
CA PHE A 21 -57.45 -1.85 -23.33
C PHE A 21 -56.04 -1.92 -23.93
N LYS A 22 -55.62 -0.87 -24.65
CA LYS A 22 -54.26 -0.80 -25.20
C LYS A 22 -53.20 -0.77 -24.11
N ALA A 23 -53.39 0.03 -23.07
CA ALA A 23 -52.47 0.10 -21.93
C ALA A 23 -52.36 -1.25 -21.20
N LEU A 24 -53.49 -1.94 -20.97
CA LEU A 24 -53.53 -3.29 -20.40
C LEU A 24 -52.84 -4.30 -21.32
N GLN A 25 -53.05 -4.22 -22.63
CA GLN A 25 -52.41 -5.10 -23.60
C GLN A 25 -50.88 -4.95 -23.60
N ASP A 26 -50.38 -3.72 -23.54
CA ASP A 26 -48.94 -3.45 -23.49
C ASP A 26 -48.35 -3.86 -22.13
N ALA A 27 -49.06 -3.62 -21.02
CA ALA A 27 -48.67 -4.09 -19.70
C ALA A 27 -48.58 -5.63 -19.64
N TYR A 28 -49.55 -6.34 -20.22
CA TYR A 28 -49.54 -7.80 -20.31
C TYR A 28 -48.34 -8.31 -21.12
N LYS A 29 -48.08 -7.74 -22.30
CA LYS A 29 -46.91 -8.10 -23.12
C LYS A 29 -45.61 -7.92 -22.34
N ASN A 30 -45.46 -6.80 -21.62
CA ASN A 30 -44.27 -6.53 -20.82
C ASN A 30 -44.13 -7.48 -19.64
N ALA A 31 -45.23 -7.79 -18.93
CA ALA A 31 -45.24 -8.74 -17.83
C ALA A 31 -44.85 -10.15 -18.30
N LYS A 32 -45.42 -10.61 -19.41
CA LYS A 32 -45.09 -11.91 -20.01
C LYS A 32 -43.61 -12.02 -20.40
N LYS A 33 -43.07 -10.98 -21.05
CA LYS A 33 -41.65 -10.94 -21.40
C LYS A 33 -40.74 -10.99 -20.17
N ARG A 34 -41.12 -10.26 -19.12
CA ARG A 34 -40.39 -10.26 -17.85
C ARG A 34 -40.44 -11.62 -17.15
N GLU A 35 -41.57 -12.31 -17.19
CA GLU A 35 -41.72 -13.66 -16.67
C GLU A 35 -40.79 -14.64 -17.40
N GLU A 36 -40.79 -14.62 -18.74
CA GLU A 36 -39.89 -15.44 -19.57
C GLU A 36 -38.40 -15.20 -19.23
N ASP A 37 -38.01 -13.94 -19.04
CA ASP A 37 -36.64 -13.58 -18.66
C ASP A 37 -36.26 -14.00 -17.23
N LEU A 38 -37.22 -14.00 -16.30
CA LEU A 38 -37.00 -14.48 -14.94
C LEU A 38 -36.85 -16.00 -14.92
N LEU A 39 -37.70 -16.73 -15.65
CA LEU A 39 -37.61 -18.18 -15.76
C LEU A 39 -36.25 -18.65 -16.28
N LYS A 40 -35.67 -17.94 -17.25
CA LYS A 40 -34.30 -18.22 -17.75
C LYS A 40 -33.21 -18.03 -16.70
N LYS A 41 -33.41 -17.15 -15.73
CA LYS A 41 -32.42 -16.83 -14.67
C LYS A 41 -32.56 -17.75 -13.47
N ILE A 42 -33.71 -18.36 -13.28
CA ILE A 42 -33.97 -19.28 -12.17
C ILE A 42 -33.24 -20.59 -12.46
N LYS A 43 -32.31 -20.94 -11.57
CA LYS A 43 -31.66 -22.25 -11.55
C LYS A 43 -32.49 -23.18 -10.67
N THR A 44 -33.35 -23.98 -11.30
CA THR A 44 -34.24 -24.94 -10.62
C THR A 44 -33.49 -25.99 -9.82
N ASP A 45 -32.27 -26.31 -10.22
CA ASP A 45 -31.44 -27.34 -9.57
C ASP A 45 -30.74 -26.84 -8.30
N HIS A 46 -30.85 -25.55 -7.99
CA HIS A 46 -30.20 -24.97 -6.82
C HIS A 46 -31.02 -25.24 -5.56
N THR A 47 -30.36 -25.59 -4.44
CA THR A 47 -31.00 -25.86 -3.13
C THR A 47 -31.87 -24.72 -2.60
N ASN A 48 -31.66 -23.50 -3.09
CA ASN A 48 -32.44 -22.32 -2.71
C ASN A 48 -33.79 -22.24 -3.45
N TYR A 49 -33.93 -22.92 -4.59
CA TYR A 49 -35.17 -22.95 -5.36
C TYR A 49 -36.26 -23.70 -4.59
N GLN A 50 -35.95 -24.86 -4.03
CA GLN A 50 -36.89 -25.62 -3.18
C GLN A 50 -37.34 -24.80 -1.97
N LYS A 51 -36.39 -24.19 -1.25
CA LYS A 51 -36.69 -23.31 -0.10
C LYS A 51 -37.52 -22.08 -0.47
N ALA A 52 -37.32 -21.54 -1.67
CA ALA A 52 -38.11 -20.41 -2.17
C ALA A 52 -39.52 -20.85 -2.61
N SER A 53 -39.67 -22.07 -3.14
CA SER A 53 -40.96 -22.64 -3.53
C SER A 53 -41.84 -23.00 -2.33
N GLU A 54 -41.23 -23.32 -1.18
CA GLU A 54 -41.92 -23.59 0.09
C GLU A 54 -42.26 -22.30 0.86
N MET A 55 -41.75 -21.16 0.42
CA MET A 55 -41.91 -19.87 1.09
C MET A 55 -43.32 -19.30 0.88
N SER A 56 -43.92 -18.77 1.94
CA SER A 56 -45.19 -18.05 1.83
C SER A 56 -45.00 -16.71 1.12
N SER A 57 -46.08 -16.19 0.53
CA SER A 57 -46.09 -14.87 -0.13
C SER A 57 -45.61 -13.75 0.81
N LYS A 58 -45.96 -13.82 2.10
CA LYS A 58 -45.53 -12.84 3.12
C LYS A 58 -44.02 -12.89 3.35
N GLU A 59 -43.45 -14.08 3.52
CA GLU A 59 -42.00 -14.26 3.71
C GLU A 59 -41.21 -13.82 2.46
N GLY A 60 -41.75 -14.05 1.26
CA GLY A 60 -41.18 -13.57 0.02
C GLY A 60 -41.09 -12.04 -0.05
N LEU A 61 -42.16 -11.34 0.37
CA LEU A 61 -42.20 -9.88 0.43
C LEU A 61 -41.22 -9.32 1.47
N GLU A 62 -41.10 -9.96 2.64
CA GLU A 62 -40.12 -9.57 3.66
C GLU A 62 -38.68 -9.77 3.16
N LEU A 63 -38.41 -10.86 2.45
CA LEU A 63 -37.11 -11.13 1.84
C LEU A 63 -36.76 -10.09 0.77
N GLU A 64 -37.71 -9.73 -0.10
CA GLU A 64 -37.53 -8.69 -1.11
C GLU A 64 -37.20 -7.33 -0.48
N SER A 65 -37.94 -6.94 0.55
CA SER A 65 -37.68 -5.72 1.31
C SER A 65 -36.28 -5.71 1.92
N ARG A 66 -35.86 -6.85 2.50
CA ARG A 66 -34.52 -7.01 3.07
C ARG A 66 -33.41 -6.94 2.01
N ILE A 67 -33.63 -7.55 0.83
CA ILE A 67 -32.70 -7.46 -0.30
C ILE A 67 -32.55 -6.01 -0.75
N LYS A 68 -33.67 -5.28 -0.91
CA LYS A 68 -33.66 -3.87 -1.30
C LYS A 68 -32.88 -3.02 -0.30
N SER A 69 -33.19 -3.15 1.00
CA SER A 69 -32.48 -2.42 2.06
C SER A 69 -30.97 -2.72 2.08
N ASN A 70 -30.59 -3.98 1.92
CA ASN A 70 -29.19 -4.39 1.86
C ASN A 70 -28.48 -3.86 0.60
N GLN A 71 -29.15 -3.82 -0.55
CA GLN A 71 -28.61 -3.26 -1.78
C GLN A 71 -28.38 -1.75 -1.64
N GLU A 72 -29.33 -1.01 -1.07
CA GLU A 72 -29.18 0.42 -0.79
C GLU A 72 -28.02 0.67 0.17
N ARG A 73 -27.90 -0.13 1.24
CA ARG A 73 -26.78 -0.04 2.18
C ARG A 73 -25.44 -0.34 1.50
N LYS A 74 -25.37 -1.36 0.66
CA LYS A 74 -24.18 -1.70 -0.13
C LYS A 74 -23.78 -0.55 -1.06
N GLN A 75 -24.74 0.08 -1.75
CA GLN A 75 -24.47 1.23 -2.62
C GLN A 75 -23.94 2.42 -1.83
N LYS A 76 -24.53 2.74 -0.67
CA LYS A 76 -24.03 3.81 0.21
C LYS A 76 -22.59 3.53 0.66
N LEU A 77 -22.32 2.31 1.14
CA LEU A 77 -20.97 1.91 1.57
C LEU A 77 -19.98 1.92 0.40
N SER A 78 -20.39 1.47 -0.78
CA SER A 78 -19.53 1.47 -1.97
C SER A 78 -19.06 2.88 -2.39
N ARG A 79 -19.77 3.94 -2.01
CA ARG A 79 -19.37 5.33 -2.28
C ARG A 79 -18.37 5.87 -1.25
N ILE A 80 -18.34 5.27 -0.06
CA ILE A 80 -17.54 5.75 1.08
C ILE A 80 -16.27 4.90 1.23
N VAL A 81 -16.35 3.61 0.93
CA VAL A 81 -15.24 2.67 1.10
C VAL A 81 -14.27 2.77 -0.09
N ASN A 82 -12.98 2.88 0.22
CA ASN A 82 -11.92 2.75 -0.77
C ASN A 82 -11.75 1.27 -1.15
N THR A 83 -12.24 0.90 -2.33
CA THR A 83 -12.13 -0.47 -2.86
C THR A 83 -10.70 -0.89 -3.19
N LYS A 84 -9.77 0.07 -3.31
CA LYS A 84 -8.34 -0.18 -3.55
C LYS A 84 -7.51 -0.26 -2.28
N ALA A 85 -8.12 -0.10 -1.10
CA ALA A 85 -7.40 -0.04 0.18
C ALA A 85 -6.48 -1.26 0.40
N GLN A 86 -6.93 -2.47 0.03
CA GLN A 86 -6.12 -3.68 0.15
C GLN A 86 -4.88 -3.64 -0.74
N SER A 87 -5.04 -3.27 -2.02
CA SER A 87 -3.92 -3.17 -2.95
C SER A 87 -2.94 -2.06 -2.58
N MET A 88 -3.45 -0.90 -2.11
CA MET A 88 -2.60 0.18 -1.61
C MET A 88 -1.81 -0.27 -0.38
N PHE A 89 -2.46 -1.00 0.55
CA PHE A 89 -1.79 -1.55 1.73
C PHE A 89 -0.65 -2.50 1.35
N GLU A 90 -0.90 -3.45 0.44
CA GLU A 90 0.15 -4.39 -0.04
C GLU A 90 1.34 -3.66 -0.68
N GLN A 91 1.08 -2.57 -1.41
CA GLN A 91 2.14 -1.76 -2.01
C GLN A 91 2.96 -1.02 -0.95
N GLU A 92 2.30 -0.37 0.01
CA GLU A 92 2.98 0.35 1.10
C GLU A 92 3.76 -0.61 2.01
N GLU A 93 3.23 -1.80 2.27
CA GLU A 93 3.93 -2.83 3.04
C GLU A 93 5.23 -3.27 2.35
N LYS A 94 5.22 -3.40 1.01
CA LYS A 94 6.45 -3.70 0.25
C LYS A 94 7.48 -2.57 0.38
N VAL A 95 7.04 -1.32 0.25
CA VAL A 95 7.92 -0.14 0.40
C VAL A 95 8.50 -0.08 1.80
N TYR A 96 7.67 -0.27 2.83
CA TYR A 96 8.10 -0.31 4.22
C TYR A 96 9.16 -1.39 4.47
N ASN A 97 8.92 -2.60 3.98
CA ASN A 97 9.84 -3.72 4.14
C ASN A 97 11.17 -3.48 3.42
N ASP A 98 11.14 -2.89 2.22
CA ASP A 98 12.35 -2.50 1.50
C ASP A 98 13.14 -1.42 2.26
N LEU A 99 12.45 -0.38 2.74
CA LEU A 99 13.07 0.69 3.53
C LEU A 99 13.73 0.13 4.79
N LYS A 100 13.05 -0.76 5.51
CA LYS A 100 13.60 -1.42 6.71
C LYS A 100 14.80 -2.31 6.41
N LYS A 101 14.89 -2.90 5.21
CA LYS A 101 16.10 -3.62 4.77
C LYS A 101 17.23 -2.64 4.51
N ARG A 102 16.98 -1.55 3.77
CA ARG A 102 17.99 -0.51 3.47
C ARG A 102 18.54 0.13 4.74
N MET A 103 17.68 0.44 5.72
CA MET A 103 18.12 0.98 7.01
C MET A 103 19.11 0.06 7.72
N ARG A 104 18.82 -1.25 7.78
CA ARG A 104 19.73 -2.23 8.38
C ARG A 104 21.08 -2.32 7.68
N VAL A 105 21.09 -2.21 6.34
CA VAL A 105 22.33 -2.18 5.56
C VAL A 105 23.13 -0.92 5.90
N ILE A 106 22.49 0.26 5.90
CA ILE A 106 23.14 1.52 6.23
C ILE A 106 23.72 1.52 7.65
N GLU A 107 23.00 0.98 8.63
CA GLU A 107 23.49 0.85 10.00
C GLU A 107 24.74 -0.04 10.09
N LYS A 108 24.71 -1.19 9.41
CA LYS A 108 25.85 -2.11 9.33
C LYS A 108 27.04 -1.46 8.63
N ASP A 109 26.82 -0.79 7.51
CA ASP A 109 27.88 -0.12 6.74
C ASP A 109 28.51 1.02 7.55
N ARG A 110 27.68 1.80 8.27
CA ARG A 110 28.16 2.84 9.19
C ARG A 110 29.10 2.26 10.25
N ASP A 111 28.72 1.15 10.86
CA ASP A 111 29.53 0.52 11.91
C ASP A 111 30.82 -0.07 11.31
N SER A 112 30.74 -0.70 10.14
CA SER A 112 31.92 -1.19 9.40
C SER A 112 32.90 -0.08 9.02
N ILE A 113 32.41 1.09 8.58
CA ILE A 113 33.25 2.26 8.27
C ILE A 113 33.95 2.76 9.54
N ARG A 114 33.24 2.86 10.66
CA ARG A 114 33.82 3.29 11.93
C ARG A 114 34.92 2.35 12.41
N ASP A 115 34.71 1.05 12.29
CA ASP A 115 35.71 0.05 12.69
C ASP A 115 36.92 0.09 11.77
N THR A 116 36.71 0.27 10.47
CA THR A 116 37.80 0.45 9.50
C THR A 116 38.62 1.70 9.82
N ILE A 117 37.99 2.84 10.16
CA ILE A 117 38.70 4.06 10.56
C ILE A 117 39.58 3.79 11.80
N LYS A 118 39.05 3.13 12.82
CA LYS A 118 39.83 2.79 14.03
C LYS A 118 41.04 1.91 13.71
N ASP A 119 40.86 0.93 12.82
CA ASP A 119 41.94 0.04 12.42
C ASP A 119 43.00 0.78 11.60
N MET A 120 42.59 1.70 10.71
CA MET A 120 43.50 2.59 9.99
C MET A 120 44.28 3.52 10.93
N ASP A 121 43.64 4.07 11.97
CA ASP A 121 44.31 4.91 12.96
C ASP A 121 45.39 4.13 13.73
N LYS A 122 45.11 2.89 14.13
CA LYS A 122 46.11 2.00 14.76
C LYS A 122 47.27 1.69 13.81
N GLN A 123 46.98 1.40 12.55
CA GLN A 123 48.04 1.13 11.56
C GLN A 123 48.92 2.36 11.34
N LYS A 124 48.32 3.56 11.26
CA LYS A 124 49.03 4.83 11.17
C LYS A 124 49.96 5.05 12.37
N GLU A 125 49.45 4.84 13.59
CA GLU A 125 50.24 4.98 14.81
C GLU A 125 51.41 3.98 14.86
N ASN A 126 51.18 2.72 14.49
CA ASN A 126 52.21 1.69 14.44
C ASN A 126 53.30 2.02 13.40
N ALA A 127 52.89 2.44 12.20
CA ALA A 127 53.82 2.81 11.13
C ALA A 127 54.68 4.02 11.53
N LEU A 128 54.08 5.04 12.15
CA LEU A 128 54.81 6.21 12.66
C LEU A 128 55.77 5.85 13.80
N ASN A 129 55.36 4.99 14.73
CA ASN A 129 56.23 4.51 15.80
C ASN A 129 57.46 3.76 15.25
N LEU A 130 57.27 2.93 14.22
CA LEU A 130 58.36 2.23 13.57
C LEU A 130 59.32 3.20 12.87
N ALA A 131 58.77 4.12 12.07
CA ALA A 131 59.55 5.14 11.37
C ALA A 131 60.33 6.02 12.36
N TYR A 132 59.68 6.48 13.44
CA TYR A 132 60.30 7.27 14.51
C TYR A 132 61.52 6.56 15.12
N LYS A 133 61.38 5.29 15.51
CA LYS A 133 62.49 4.53 16.12
C LYS A 133 63.69 4.44 15.18
N GLN A 134 63.44 4.21 13.89
CA GLN A 134 64.49 4.10 12.90
C GLN A 134 65.16 5.46 12.63
N VAL A 135 64.37 6.51 12.36
CA VAL A 135 64.89 7.85 12.08
C VAL A 135 65.64 8.43 13.29
N SER A 136 65.16 8.21 14.51
CA SER A 136 65.84 8.67 15.74
C SER A 136 67.21 7.99 15.92
N LYS A 137 67.31 6.70 15.60
CA LYS A 137 68.60 5.96 15.60
C LYS A 137 69.56 6.47 14.52
N ASP A 138 69.06 6.68 13.32
CA ASP A 138 69.86 7.15 12.19
C ASP A 138 70.33 8.59 12.42
N PHE A 139 69.47 9.45 12.99
CA PHE A 139 69.79 10.81 13.38
C PHE A 139 70.95 10.88 14.37
N GLY A 140 70.90 10.10 15.45
CA GLY A 140 72.00 10.02 16.42
C GLY A 140 73.30 9.51 15.79
N SER A 141 73.21 8.50 14.93
CA SER A 141 74.38 7.94 14.22
C SER A 141 75.06 8.97 13.31
N ILE A 142 74.28 9.80 12.62
CA ILE A 142 74.80 10.91 11.80
C ILE A 142 75.51 11.96 12.68
N PHE A 143 74.89 12.36 13.80
CA PHE A 143 75.46 13.36 14.69
C PHE A 143 76.76 12.90 15.35
N SER A 144 76.82 11.66 15.83
CA SER A 144 78.06 11.10 16.41
C SER A 144 79.19 10.96 15.38
N THR A 145 78.85 10.80 14.09
CA THR A 145 79.83 10.80 12.99
C THR A 145 80.38 12.20 12.71
N LEU A 146 79.53 13.23 12.79
CA LEU A 146 79.93 14.62 12.54
C LEU A 146 80.65 15.25 13.75
N LEU A 147 80.26 14.87 14.96
CA LEU A 147 80.78 15.41 16.22
C LEU A 147 81.17 14.24 17.14
N PRO A 148 82.45 13.84 17.17
CA PRO A 148 82.92 12.76 18.02
C PRO A 148 82.61 13.03 19.50
N GLY A 149 81.85 12.14 20.14
CA GLY A 149 81.45 12.25 21.54
C GLY A 149 80.10 12.95 21.78
N ALA A 150 79.39 13.38 20.73
CA ALA A 150 78.03 13.90 20.83
C ALA A 150 76.97 12.79 20.66
N ASP A 151 75.91 12.83 21.46
CA ASP A 151 74.70 12.01 21.33
C ASP A 151 73.50 12.92 21.09
N ALA A 152 72.66 12.57 20.12
CA ALA A 152 71.51 13.37 19.71
C ALA A 152 70.33 12.45 19.38
N LYS A 153 69.12 12.82 19.80
CA LYS A 153 67.94 11.97 19.67
C LYS A 153 66.71 12.79 19.40
N LEU A 154 65.88 12.31 18.46
CA LEU A 154 64.55 12.88 18.26
C LEU A 154 63.61 12.38 19.36
N VAL A 155 62.86 13.28 19.98
CA VAL A 155 61.87 12.99 21.03
C VAL A 155 60.57 13.80 20.82
N PRO A 156 59.40 13.31 21.27
CA PRO A 156 58.19 14.12 21.28
C PRO A 156 58.30 15.28 22.28
N PRO A 157 57.74 16.46 21.97
CA PRO A 157 57.71 17.57 22.91
C PRO A 157 56.94 17.24 24.21
N PRO A 158 57.22 17.94 25.32
CA PRO A 158 56.54 17.71 26.59
C PRO A 158 55.01 17.74 26.45
N GLY A 159 54.35 16.68 26.91
CA GLY A 159 52.90 16.54 26.86
C GLY A 159 52.33 16.23 25.47
N LYS A 160 53.17 15.98 24.46
CA LYS A 160 52.77 15.61 23.10
C LYS A 160 53.17 14.17 22.77
N ASN A 161 52.51 13.60 21.76
CA ASN A 161 52.87 12.29 21.22
C ASN A 161 53.62 12.43 19.88
N ILE A 162 54.16 11.31 19.37
CA ILE A 162 54.92 11.24 18.11
C ILE A 162 54.10 11.79 16.92
N LEU A 163 52.77 11.64 16.96
CA LEU A 163 51.84 12.15 15.93
C LEU A 163 51.79 13.68 15.87
N GLN A 164 52.18 14.37 16.95
CA GLN A 164 52.09 15.83 17.10
C GLN A 164 53.41 16.55 16.84
N GLY A 165 54.47 15.82 16.46
CA GLY A 165 55.78 16.36 16.10
C GLY A 165 56.92 15.77 16.94
N LEU A 166 58.15 16.07 16.52
CA LEU A 166 59.39 15.66 17.16
C LEU A 166 60.33 16.88 17.29
N GLU A 167 61.09 16.92 18.37
CA GLU A 167 62.16 17.87 18.65
C GLU A 167 63.48 17.12 18.91
N VAL A 168 64.60 17.85 18.90
CA VAL A 168 65.96 17.33 19.14
C VAL A 168 66.43 17.74 20.52
#